data_AF-A0A931AD26-F1
#
_entry.id   AF-A0A931AD26-F1
#
_cell.length_a   1.000
_cell.length_b   1.000
_cell.length_c   1.000
_cell.angle_alpha   90.00
_cell.angle_beta   90.00
_cell.angle_gamma   90.00
#
_symmetry.space_group_name_H-M   'P 1'
#
loop_
_entity.id
_entity.type
_entity.pdbx_description
1 polymer ?
#
loop_
_entity_poly.entity_id
_entity_poly.type
_entity_poly.pdbx_seq_one_letter_code
_entity_poly.pdbx_strand_id
1 'polypeptide(L)'
;MIINQAGKSSLQVAETLFSSLLTLDELGPLVDIAITYSVKENGCSHSPSCRQRGKRAAEPTTTSLKEFRGHRHHDRMCRTCGGADLPALKPEEIASVEQLALFLPPRLEAAQRRAEAELVVAARVRAADALDERARAILDGWERKLAEERQRAEGRSADVLSVATGCCEDGMCTAEADVSFDPRTLKVDFRCRANPMHGRLAWKDDETYEIWKHWDEAKYDTLALIASLIAEDDPCWSEVYGTRADDWRAVTAALRAFDEANPQPMDLGLNVRCGLCSRRMALHERESRADVPSMYECGHRHTDGRFHHEEKADVHRVVDRVLLDALNGRFSWVTAPELAPAPAALVAYADYLTAKIATYDAHIGAAKADAALSRQHTDRVARLEQVGMMQEHGVFAVAGPDALVREPWRSRSARDDGVFTDLGRALLVDRVVCHRDGIEVFTRLDEGTALYRRLYAEDLRQEIRVARAQLQMLEDELTELEETPAGPPDSPSS
;
A
#
# COMPACT_ATOMS: atom_id res chain seq x y z
N MET A 1 -8.00 25.69 -47.40
CA MET A 1 -9.28 25.94 -46.73
C MET A 1 -10.36 25.53 -47.70
N ILE A 2 -10.88 24.30 -47.59
CA ILE A 2 -11.95 23.82 -48.46
C ILE A 2 -13.24 24.40 -47.88
N ILE A 3 -13.87 25.31 -48.62
CA ILE A 3 -15.19 25.84 -48.31
C ILE A 3 -16.17 24.81 -48.88
N ASN A 4 -16.91 24.11 -48.02
CA ASN A 4 -18.01 23.27 -48.47
C ASN A 4 -19.07 24.16 -49.12
N GLN A 5 -19.73 23.65 -50.16
CA GLN A 5 -20.72 24.37 -51.00
C GLN A 5 -21.94 24.94 -50.24
N ALA A 6 -22.05 24.74 -48.92
CA ALA A 6 -23.11 25.23 -48.05
C ALA A 6 -22.76 26.50 -47.24
N GLY A 7 -21.62 27.15 -47.47
CA GLY A 7 -21.32 28.47 -46.89
C GLY A 7 -20.97 28.51 -45.39
N LYS A 8 -20.81 27.37 -44.73
CA LYS A 8 -20.27 27.27 -43.35
C LYS A 8 -18.80 26.85 -43.36
N SER A 9 -18.03 27.35 -42.40
CA SER A 9 -16.60 27.03 -42.31
C SER A 9 -16.42 25.53 -42.04
N SER A 10 -15.48 24.88 -42.75
CA SER A 10 -15.09 23.48 -42.51
C SER A 10 -14.64 23.22 -41.06
N LEU A 11 -14.35 24.29 -40.31
CA LEU A 11 -14.03 24.27 -38.89
C LEU A 11 -15.23 23.85 -38.04
N GLN A 12 -16.45 24.36 -38.29
CA GLN A 12 -17.63 24.06 -37.46
C GLN A 12 -18.06 22.59 -37.57
N VAL A 13 -17.91 22.01 -38.77
CA VAL A 13 -18.17 20.59 -39.03
C VAL A 13 -17.15 19.73 -38.27
N ALA A 14 -15.87 20.08 -38.34
CA ALA A 14 -14.82 19.41 -37.60
C ALA A 14 -15.01 19.52 -36.08
N GLU A 15 -15.28 20.72 -35.56
CA GLU A 15 -15.56 20.95 -34.14
C GLU A 15 -16.72 20.11 -33.64
N THR A 16 -17.75 19.91 -34.48
CA THR A 16 -18.89 19.07 -34.11
C THR A 16 -18.53 17.59 -34.09
N LEU A 17 -17.98 17.06 -35.18
CA LEU A 17 -17.64 15.64 -35.32
C LEU A 17 -16.59 15.17 -34.31
N PHE A 18 -15.63 16.04 -33.97
CA PHE A 18 -14.54 15.72 -33.05
C PHE A 18 -14.80 16.15 -31.60
N SER A 19 -15.97 16.72 -31.29
CA SER A 19 -16.31 17.12 -29.92
C SER A 19 -16.37 15.92 -28.98
N SER A 20 -15.66 16.00 -27.85
CA SER A 20 -15.74 15.00 -26.78
C SER A 20 -17.09 15.01 -26.05
N LEU A 21 -17.93 16.03 -26.27
CA LEU A 21 -19.25 16.19 -25.66
C LEU A 21 -20.37 15.42 -26.37
N LEU A 22 -20.08 14.79 -27.51
CA LEU A 22 -20.99 13.89 -28.22
C LEU A 22 -20.52 12.44 -28.04
N THR A 23 -21.42 11.51 -27.76
CA THR A 23 -21.09 10.08 -27.70
C THR A 23 -20.93 9.49 -29.10
N LEU A 24 -20.34 8.29 -29.20
CA LEU A 24 -20.28 7.57 -30.47
C LEU A 24 -21.69 7.20 -30.97
N ASP A 25 -22.62 6.90 -30.06
CA ASP A 25 -24.00 6.57 -30.41
C ASP A 25 -24.75 7.77 -31.00
N GLU A 26 -24.51 8.96 -30.47
CA GLU A 26 -25.10 10.21 -30.98
C GLU A 26 -24.57 10.60 -32.36
N LEU A 27 -23.32 10.26 -32.66
CA LEU A 27 -22.76 10.44 -34.00
C LEU A 27 -23.38 9.47 -35.02
N GLY A 28 -23.89 8.31 -34.57
CA GLY A 28 -24.57 7.34 -35.42
C GLY A 28 -23.71 6.94 -36.63
N PRO A 29 -24.24 6.98 -37.88
CA PRO A 29 -23.48 6.64 -39.09
C PRO A 29 -22.23 7.51 -39.34
N LEU A 30 -22.11 8.69 -38.69
CA LEU A 30 -20.98 9.59 -38.88
C LEU A 30 -19.68 9.02 -38.28
N VAL A 31 -19.75 8.03 -37.39
CA VAL A 31 -18.56 7.40 -36.77
C VAL A 31 -17.69 6.64 -37.77
N ASP A 32 -18.26 6.22 -38.89
CA ASP A 32 -17.56 5.45 -39.93
C ASP A 32 -16.95 6.34 -41.01
N ILE A 33 -17.05 7.67 -40.88
CA ILE A 33 -16.39 8.60 -41.79
C ILE A 33 -14.88 8.40 -41.72
N ALA A 34 -14.28 8.10 -42.86
CA ALA A 34 -12.83 7.96 -42.99
C ALA A 34 -12.16 9.33 -42.91
N ILE A 35 -11.32 9.53 -41.90
CA ILE A 35 -10.57 10.76 -41.68
C ILE A 35 -9.08 10.52 -41.88
N THR A 36 -8.35 11.53 -42.35
CA THR A 36 -6.89 11.45 -42.51
C THR A 36 -6.21 12.44 -41.59
N TYR A 37 -5.31 11.97 -40.74
CA TYR A 37 -4.63 12.79 -39.74
C TYR A 37 -3.16 12.40 -39.61
N SER A 38 -2.39 13.24 -38.95
CA SER A 38 -1.01 13.00 -38.58
C SER A 38 -0.79 13.51 -37.15
N VAL A 39 -0.07 12.74 -36.35
CA VAL A 39 0.16 13.03 -34.93
C VAL A 39 1.59 13.49 -34.73
N LYS A 40 1.78 14.59 -34.01
CA LYS A 40 3.10 15.05 -33.58
C LYS A 40 3.59 14.27 -32.35
N GLU A 41 4.89 14.37 -32.07
CA GLU A 41 5.51 13.85 -30.83
C GLU A 41 4.79 14.30 -29.54
N ASN A 42 4.19 15.50 -29.51
CA ASN A 42 3.44 15.98 -28.35
C ASN A 42 1.99 15.43 -28.23
N GLY A 43 1.61 14.52 -29.13
CA GLY A 43 0.28 13.92 -29.21
C GLY A 43 -0.78 14.79 -29.87
N CYS A 44 -0.43 15.96 -30.41
CA CYS A 44 -1.37 16.84 -31.11
C CYS A 44 -1.70 16.28 -32.50
N SER A 45 -2.98 16.14 -32.82
CA SER A 45 -3.45 15.72 -34.15
C SER A 45 -3.54 16.91 -35.10
N HIS A 46 -3.14 16.68 -36.35
CA HIS A 46 -3.15 17.66 -37.43
C HIS A 46 -3.66 17.05 -38.73
N SER A 47 -4.35 17.86 -39.52
CA SER A 47 -4.56 17.60 -40.94
C SER A 47 -3.19 17.46 -41.65
N PRO A 48 -3.01 16.49 -42.58
CA PRO A 48 -1.83 16.39 -43.42
C PRO A 48 -1.48 17.67 -44.18
N SER A 49 -2.48 18.50 -44.50
CA SER A 49 -2.30 19.78 -45.20
C SER A 49 -2.01 20.96 -44.25
N CYS A 50 -2.03 20.74 -42.93
CA CYS A 50 -1.80 21.79 -41.94
C CYS A 50 -0.35 22.28 -41.94
N ARG A 51 -0.14 23.60 -42.16
CA ARG A 51 1.19 24.23 -42.08
C ARG A 51 1.83 24.09 -40.69
N GLN A 52 1.02 24.01 -39.63
CA GLN A 52 1.51 23.84 -38.26
C GLN A 52 1.91 22.40 -37.93
N ARG A 53 1.63 21.41 -38.79
CA ARG A 53 2.02 20.00 -38.58
C ARG A 53 3.53 19.82 -38.38
N GLY A 54 4.35 20.66 -39.03
CA GLY A 54 5.81 20.55 -38.98
C GLY A 54 6.35 19.32 -39.73
N LYS A 55 7.67 19.17 -39.78
CA LYS A 55 8.38 18.12 -40.54
C LYS A 55 8.55 16.80 -39.77
N ARG A 56 8.34 16.79 -38.45
CA ARG A 56 8.54 15.64 -37.55
C ARG A 56 7.25 14.95 -37.11
N ALA A 57 6.11 15.27 -37.72
CA ALA A 57 4.89 14.54 -37.44
C ALA A 57 4.93 13.15 -38.08
N ALA A 58 4.27 12.18 -37.46
CA ALA A 58 4.14 10.83 -38.00
C ALA A 58 3.51 10.84 -39.40
N GLU A 59 3.73 9.77 -40.17
CA GLU A 59 3.12 9.67 -41.50
C GLU A 59 1.59 9.77 -41.43
N PRO A 60 0.94 10.40 -42.43
CA PRO A 60 -0.50 10.49 -42.50
C PRO A 60 -1.15 9.10 -42.38
N THR A 61 -2.08 8.97 -41.45
CA THR A 61 -2.86 7.75 -41.22
C THR A 61 -4.32 8.04 -41.53
N THR A 62 -4.98 7.13 -42.24
CA THR A 62 -6.43 7.17 -42.51
C THR A 62 -7.13 6.12 -41.67
N THR A 63 -8.16 6.52 -40.93
CA THR A 63 -8.90 5.66 -39.99
C THR A 63 -10.35 6.15 -39.90
N SER A 64 -11.25 5.37 -39.30
CA SER A 64 -12.61 5.84 -39.02
C SER A 64 -12.64 6.90 -37.91
N LEU A 65 -13.64 7.79 -37.90
CA LEU A 65 -13.84 8.73 -36.80
C LEU A 65 -13.96 7.99 -35.44
N LYS A 66 -14.57 6.81 -35.42
CA LYS A 66 -14.64 5.93 -34.26
C LYS A 66 -13.27 5.57 -33.70
N GLU A 67 -12.39 5.04 -34.54
CA GLU A 67 -11.03 4.64 -34.15
C GLU A 67 -10.21 5.85 -33.71
N PHE A 68 -10.29 6.96 -34.45
CA PHE A 68 -9.62 8.20 -34.09
C PHE A 68 -10.03 8.72 -32.70
N ARG A 69 -11.32 8.62 -32.36
CA ARG A 69 -11.81 8.99 -31.03
C ARG A 69 -11.41 7.96 -29.96
N GLY A 70 -11.41 6.67 -30.29
CA GLY A 70 -10.93 5.59 -29.40
C GLY A 70 -9.46 5.76 -28.98
N HIS A 71 -8.62 6.28 -29.87
CA HIS A 71 -7.23 6.63 -29.57
C HIS A 71 -7.05 8.01 -28.88
N ARG A 72 -8.14 8.70 -28.51
CA ARG A 72 -8.14 10.00 -27.83
C ARG A 72 -7.41 11.13 -28.57
N HIS A 73 -7.23 11.01 -29.88
CA HIS A 73 -6.56 12.05 -30.68
C HIS A 73 -7.38 13.34 -30.83
N HIS A 74 -8.70 13.24 -30.65
CA HIS A 74 -9.61 14.38 -30.63
C HIS A 74 -9.40 15.33 -29.43
N ASP A 75 -8.88 14.83 -28.29
CA ASP A 75 -8.66 15.64 -27.09
C ASP A 75 -7.54 16.69 -27.26
N ARG A 76 -6.65 16.49 -28.25
CA ARG A 76 -5.53 17.37 -28.56
C ARG A 76 -5.50 17.73 -30.04
N MET A 77 -6.64 18.13 -30.59
CA MET A 77 -6.70 18.58 -31.98
C MET A 77 -6.10 19.96 -32.18
N CYS A 78 -5.42 20.16 -33.31
CA CYS A 78 -4.94 21.46 -33.72
C CYS A 78 -6.12 22.39 -34.03
N ARG A 79 -6.33 23.40 -33.18
CA ARG A 79 -7.41 24.41 -33.29
C ARG A 79 -7.43 25.15 -34.63
N THR A 80 -6.28 25.23 -35.33
CA THR A 80 -6.20 25.94 -36.62
C THR A 80 -6.67 25.09 -37.81
N CYS A 81 -6.60 23.75 -37.72
CA CYS A 81 -6.97 22.88 -38.85
C CYS A 81 -8.04 21.84 -38.51
N GLY A 82 -8.60 21.87 -37.30
CA GLY A 82 -9.58 20.87 -36.84
C GLY A 82 -9.00 19.48 -36.60
N GLY A 83 -7.67 19.32 -36.56
CA GLY A 83 -6.99 18.07 -36.20
C GLY A 83 -6.92 16.97 -37.27
N ALA A 84 -7.75 17.00 -38.31
CA ALA A 84 -7.75 16.00 -39.39
C ALA A 84 -8.32 16.58 -40.69
N ASP A 85 -8.02 15.95 -41.82
CA ASP A 85 -8.74 16.16 -43.08
C ASP A 85 -10.00 15.31 -43.09
N LEU A 86 -11.13 15.96 -43.34
CA LEU A 86 -12.44 15.32 -43.53
C LEU A 86 -12.72 15.12 -45.03
N PRO A 87 -13.35 14.01 -45.43
CA PRO A 87 -13.83 13.84 -46.78
C PRO A 87 -14.99 14.80 -47.04
N ALA A 88 -15.33 14.99 -48.32
CA ALA A 88 -16.54 15.72 -48.67
C ALA A 88 -17.77 14.95 -48.16
N LEU A 89 -18.51 15.55 -47.23
CA LEU A 89 -19.68 14.96 -46.63
C LEU A 89 -20.88 15.01 -47.57
N LYS A 90 -21.72 13.97 -47.53
CA LYS A 90 -23.00 13.92 -48.25
C LYS A 90 -24.00 14.91 -47.64
N PRO A 91 -25.02 15.37 -48.39
CA PRO A 91 -26.03 16.28 -47.86
C PRO A 91 -26.73 15.79 -46.57
N GLU A 92 -27.00 14.48 -46.48
CA GLU A 92 -27.60 13.83 -45.30
C GLU A 92 -26.67 13.84 -44.08
N GLU A 93 -25.37 13.65 -44.30
CA GLU A 93 -24.33 13.71 -43.26
C GLU A 93 -24.16 15.15 -42.77
N ILE A 94 -24.19 16.13 -43.68
CA ILE A 94 -24.16 17.56 -43.33
C ILE A 94 -25.38 17.93 -42.48
N ALA A 95 -26.58 17.51 -42.88
CA ALA A 95 -27.79 17.77 -42.10
C ALA A 95 -27.72 17.15 -40.69
N SER A 96 -27.18 15.94 -40.58
CA SER A 96 -26.96 15.26 -39.29
C SER A 96 -25.97 16.03 -38.41
N VAL A 97 -24.85 16.49 -38.98
CA VAL A 97 -23.88 17.34 -38.26
C VAL A 97 -24.50 18.65 -37.82
N GLU A 98 -25.32 19.29 -38.67
CA GLU A 98 -25.99 20.54 -38.31
C GLU A 98 -26.98 20.39 -37.17
N GLN A 99 -27.72 19.27 -37.11
CA GLN A 99 -28.57 18.94 -35.97
C GLN A 99 -27.75 18.74 -34.70
N LEU A 100 -26.64 18.00 -34.78
CA LEU A 100 -25.76 17.75 -33.64
C LEU A 100 -25.11 19.04 -33.12
N ALA A 101 -24.75 19.96 -34.01
CA ALA A 101 -24.17 21.25 -33.66
C ALA A 101 -25.09 22.11 -32.78
N LEU A 102 -26.42 21.93 -32.83
CA LEU A 102 -27.37 22.65 -31.99
C LEU A 102 -27.31 22.21 -30.51
N PHE A 103 -26.90 20.98 -30.24
CA PHE A 103 -26.79 20.46 -28.86
C PHE A 103 -25.47 20.82 -28.19
N LEU A 104 -24.46 21.25 -28.94
CA LEU A 104 -23.12 21.50 -28.42
C LEU A 104 -23.02 22.73 -27.50
N PRO A 105 -23.57 23.92 -27.84
CA PRO A 105 -23.49 25.08 -26.96
C PRO A 105 -24.00 24.85 -25.52
N PRO A 106 -25.22 24.31 -25.30
CA PRO A 106 -25.70 24.07 -23.93
C PRO A 106 -24.87 23.02 -23.18
N ARG A 107 -24.32 22.02 -23.88
CA ARG A 107 -23.41 21.02 -23.27
C ARG A 107 -22.05 21.62 -22.92
N LEU A 108 -21.53 22.53 -23.75
CA LEU A 108 -20.29 23.23 -23.50
C LEU A 108 -20.41 24.11 -22.25
N GLU A 109 -21.50 24.87 -22.12
CA GLU A 109 -21.79 25.65 -20.92
C GLU A 109 -21.94 24.76 -19.68
N ALA A 110 -22.63 23.62 -19.79
CA ALA A 110 -22.75 22.67 -18.68
C ALA A 110 -21.40 22.06 -18.28
N ALA A 111 -20.55 21.70 -19.25
CA ALA A 111 -19.21 21.19 -19.01
C ALA A 111 -18.30 22.26 -18.39
N GLN A 112 -18.39 23.52 -18.82
CA GLN A 112 -17.68 24.65 -18.23
C GLN A 112 -18.10 24.89 -16.78
N ARG A 113 -19.41 24.97 -16.51
CA ARG A 113 -19.94 25.09 -15.13
C ARG A 113 -19.47 23.94 -14.24
N ARG A 114 -19.44 22.72 -14.77
CA ARG A 114 -18.93 21.55 -14.05
C ARG A 114 -17.44 21.67 -13.76
N ALA A 115 -16.63 22.04 -14.75
CA ALA A 115 -15.19 22.23 -14.57
C ALA A 115 -14.88 23.36 -13.58
N GLU A 116 -15.62 24.47 -13.62
CA GLU A 116 -15.53 25.55 -12.64
C GLU A 116 -15.90 25.07 -11.24
N ALA A 117 -16.99 24.32 -11.09
CA ALA A 117 -17.37 23.72 -9.81
C ALA A 117 -16.30 22.75 -9.28
N GLU A 118 -15.75 21.90 -10.14
CA GLU A 118 -14.66 20.97 -9.81
C GLU A 118 -13.39 21.73 -9.36
N LEU A 119 -13.06 22.86 -10.00
CA LEU A 119 -11.95 23.72 -9.58
C LEU A 119 -12.18 24.36 -8.21
N VAL A 120 -13.39 24.83 -7.93
CA VAL A 120 -13.76 25.38 -6.62
C VAL A 120 -13.65 24.30 -5.53
N VAL A 121 -14.17 23.11 -5.78
CA VAL A 121 -14.03 21.96 -4.85
C VAL A 121 -12.56 21.62 -4.64
N ALA A 122 -11.76 21.51 -5.71
CA ALA A 122 -10.34 21.21 -5.61
C ALA A 122 -9.56 22.30 -4.84
N ALA A 123 -9.93 23.57 -4.98
CA ALA A 123 -9.34 24.67 -4.22
C ALA A 123 -9.67 24.56 -2.72
N ARG A 124 -10.93 24.24 -2.38
CA ARG A 124 -11.36 24.02 -0.99
C ARG A 124 -10.62 22.85 -0.34
N VAL A 125 -10.48 21.73 -1.06
CA VAL A 125 -9.72 20.57 -0.58
C VAL A 125 -8.27 20.93 -0.29
N ARG A 126 -7.60 21.64 -1.21
CA ARG A 126 -6.21 22.10 -1.00
C ARG A 126 -6.06 23.03 0.20
N ALA A 127 -7.02 23.92 0.42
CA ALA A 127 -7.01 24.81 1.59
C ALA A 127 -7.15 24.02 2.90
N ALA A 128 -8.06 23.04 2.95
CA ALA A 128 -8.23 22.16 4.09
C ALA A 128 -7.00 21.28 4.36
N ASP A 129 -6.35 20.74 3.32
CA ASP A 129 -5.12 19.96 3.45
C ASP A 129 -3.96 20.78 4.02
N ALA A 130 -3.84 22.05 3.60
CA ALA A 130 -2.85 22.96 4.15
C ALA A 130 -3.10 23.27 5.64
N LEU A 131 -4.37 23.37 6.05
CA LEU A 131 -4.74 23.54 7.46
C LEU A 131 -4.46 22.28 8.28
N ASP A 132 -4.77 21.08 7.76
CA ASP A 132 -4.45 19.80 8.40
C ASP A 132 -2.94 19.66 8.61
N GLU A 133 -2.14 19.93 7.58
CA GLU A 133 -0.68 19.84 7.71
C GLU A 133 -0.12 20.77 8.79
N ARG A 134 -0.69 21.98 8.91
CA ARG A 134 -0.33 22.93 9.97
C ARG A 134 -0.76 22.44 11.34
N ALA A 135 -1.99 21.93 11.48
CA ALA A 135 -2.50 21.39 12.75
C ALA A 135 -1.69 20.17 13.22
N ARG A 136 -1.37 19.24 12.32
CA ARG A 136 -0.50 18.08 12.61
C ARG A 136 0.89 18.52 13.06
N ALA A 137 1.48 19.52 12.40
CA ALA A 137 2.79 20.01 12.79
C ALA A 137 2.83 20.59 14.21
N ILE A 138 1.72 21.19 14.66
CA ILE A 138 1.54 21.66 16.04
C ILE A 138 1.41 20.45 16.98
N LEU A 139 0.52 19.51 16.66
CA LEU A 139 0.29 18.31 17.47
C LEU A 139 1.57 17.49 17.68
N ASP A 140 2.30 17.25 16.60
CA ASP A 140 3.54 16.46 16.56
C ASP A 140 4.74 17.21 17.17
N GLY A 141 4.59 18.50 17.51
CA GLY A 141 5.62 19.26 18.22
C GLY A 141 6.83 19.68 17.38
N TRP A 142 6.69 19.89 16.07
CA TRP A 142 7.82 20.16 15.18
C TRP A 142 8.37 21.59 15.37
N GLU A 143 9.49 21.74 16.07
CA GLU A 143 10.05 23.05 16.50
C GLU A 143 10.12 24.10 15.39
N ARG A 144 10.56 23.73 14.17
CA ARG A 144 10.66 24.67 13.05
C ARG A 144 9.28 25.17 12.59
N LYS A 145 8.30 24.28 12.47
CA LYS A 145 6.93 24.64 12.05
C LYS A 145 6.18 25.37 13.18
N LEU A 146 6.46 25.02 14.44
CA LEU A 146 5.95 25.72 15.61
C LEU A 146 6.41 27.18 15.67
N ALA A 147 7.64 27.50 15.27
CA ALA A 147 8.13 28.88 15.25
C ALA A 147 7.32 29.75 14.27
N GLU A 148 7.03 29.23 13.06
CA GLU A 148 6.21 29.94 12.08
C GLU A 148 4.76 30.13 12.57
N GLU A 149 4.18 29.11 13.20
CA GLU A 149 2.82 29.21 13.76
C GLU A 149 2.76 30.16 14.95
N ARG A 150 3.80 30.21 15.81
CA ARG A 150 3.89 31.20 16.90
C ARG A 150 3.87 32.61 16.37
N GLN A 151 4.61 32.88 15.29
CA GLN A 151 4.61 34.19 14.63
C GLN A 151 3.22 34.52 14.07
N ARG A 152 2.52 33.55 13.47
CA ARG A 152 1.13 33.74 12.97
C ARG A 152 0.11 33.95 14.09
N ALA A 153 0.36 33.38 15.26
CA ALA A 153 -0.51 33.49 16.44
C ALA A 153 -0.29 34.77 17.25
N GLU A 154 0.69 35.61 16.90
CA GLU A 154 0.94 36.90 17.55
C GLU A 154 -0.32 37.79 17.47
N GLY A 155 -1.00 37.97 18.61
CA GLY A 155 -2.22 38.79 18.74
C GLY A 155 -3.53 38.01 18.91
N ARG A 156 -3.52 36.67 18.89
CA ARG A 156 -4.72 35.84 19.15
C ARG A 156 -5.13 35.83 20.63
N SER A 157 -6.40 35.51 20.90
CA SER A 157 -6.90 35.35 22.29
C SER A 157 -6.13 34.27 23.04
N ALA A 158 -6.05 34.42 24.36
CA ALA A 158 -5.37 33.51 25.28
C ALA A 158 -6.23 32.34 25.75
N ASP A 159 -7.49 32.30 25.34
CA ASP A 159 -8.47 31.39 25.91
C ASP A 159 -8.10 29.95 25.53
N VAL A 160 -7.74 29.17 26.54
CA VAL A 160 -7.47 27.74 26.38
C VAL A 160 -8.76 27.09 25.92
N LEU A 161 -8.72 26.44 24.76
CA LEU A 161 -9.83 25.64 24.28
C LEU A 161 -9.71 24.23 24.85
N SER A 162 -10.83 23.61 25.17
CA SER A 162 -10.87 22.23 25.64
C SER A 162 -12.04 21.45 25.04
N VAL A 163 -11.80 20.19 24.72
CA VAL A 163 -12.82 19.24 24.26
C VAL A 163 -12.72 17.94 25.07
N ALA A 164 -13.87 17.33 25.36
CA ALA A 164 -13.93 16.00 25.95
C ALA A 164 -13.81 14.95 24.84
N THR A 165 -13.02 13.91 25.06
CA THR A 165 -12.78 12.82 24.12
C THR A 165 -12.70 11.47 24.85
N GLY A 166 -12.66 10.38 24.10
CA GLY A 166 -12.41 9.04 24.63
C GLY A 166 -10.99 8.90 25.16
N CYS A 167 -10.82 8.24 26.31
CA CYS A 167 -9.48 8.03 26.86
C CYS A 167 -8.65 7.02 26.05
N CYS A 168 -9.21 5.96 25.49
CA CYS A 168 -8.45 5.00 24.67
C CYS A 168 -9.39 4.10 23.87
N GLU A 169 -8.95 3.66 22.69
CA GLU A 169 -9.77 2.84 21.78
C GLU A 169 -9.97 1.38 22.23
N ASP A 170 -9.08 0.83 23.06
CA ASP A 170 -9.03 -0.62 23.31
C ASP A 170 -9.77 -1.08 24.59
N GLY A 171 -10.75 -0.30 25.06
CA GLY A 171 -11.56 -0.67 26.22
C GLY A 171 -10.79 -0.78 27.55
N MET A 172 -9.52 -0.39 27.59
CA MET A 172 -8.70 -0.38 28.81
C MET A 172 -9.14 0.72 29.80
N CYS A 173 -9.73 1.79 29.28
CA CYS A 173 -10.29 2.88 30.06
C CYS A 173 -11.50 3.45 29.34
N THR A 174 -12.67 3.30 29.96
CA THR A 174 -13.95 3.83 29.45
C THR A 174 -14.23 5.25 29.97
N ALA A 175 -13.28 5.87 30.66
CA ALA A 175 -13.43 7.23 31.16
C ALA A 175 -13.24 8.25 30.02
N GLU A 176 -13.86 9.42 30.19
CA GLU A 176 -13.58 10.59 29.36
C GLU A 176 -12.18 11.14 29.67
N ALA A 177 -11.58 11.76 28.66
CA ALA A 177 -10.38 12.55 28.77
C ALA A 177 -10.65 13.97 28.28
N ASP A 178 -9.92 14.94 28.82
CA ASP A 178 -9.94 16.32 28.37
C ASP A 178 -8.68 16.58 27.53
N VAL A 179 -8.88 17.03 26.29
CA VAL A 179 -7.82 17.62 25.47
C VAL A 179 -7.95 19.13 25.57
N SER A 180 -6.88 19.81 25.94
CA SER A 180 -6.82 21.27 25.96
C SER A 180 -5.69 21.79 25.08
N PHE A 181 -5.92 22.91 24.41
CA PHE A 181 -4.94 23.58 23.57
C PHE A 181 -4.77 25.03 23.98
N ASP A 182 -3.53 25.40 24.26
CA ASP A 182 -3.13 26.77 24.54
C ASP A 182 -2.63 27.44 23.24
N PRO A 183 -3.40 28.38 22.66
CA PRO A 183 -3.03 29.05 21.41
C PRO A 183 -1.79 29.93 21.50
N ARG A 184 -1.34 30.34 22.71
CA ARG A 184 -0.14 31.17 22.89
C ARG A 184 1.13 30.34 22.86
N THR A 185 1.12 29.23 23.58
CA THR A 185 2.29 28.33 23.66
C THR A 185 2.30 27.31 22.53
N LEU A 186 1.16 27.14 21.84
CA LEU A 186 0.83 26.04 20.94
C LEU A 186 0.95 24.68 21.62
N LYS A 187 0.78 24.65 22.94
CA LYS A 187 0.88 23.43 23.72
C LYS A 187 -0.47 22.73 23.73
N VAL A 188 -0.44 21.44 23.44
CA VAL A 188 -1.59 20.56 23.64
C VAL A 188 -1.34 19.74 24.89
N ASP A 189 -2.36 19.64 25.75
CA ASP A 189 -2.36 18.85 26.97
C ASP A 189 -3.52 17.84 26.90
N PHE A 190 -3.22 16.58 27.24
CA PHE A 190 -4.23 15.52 27.39
C PHE A 190 -4.31 15.08 28.84
N ARG A 191 -5.53 14.95 29.35
CA ARG A 191 -5.79 14.51 30.72
C ARG A 191 -6.95 13.51 30.75
N CYS A 192 -6.63 12.24 30.93
CA CYS A 192 -7.64 11.26 31.32
C CYS A 192 -8.19 11.57 32.73
N ARG A 193 -9.52 11.52 32.88
CA ARG A 193 -10.18 11.78 34.17
C ARG A 193 -10.01 10.64 35.18
N ALA A 194 -9.75 9.42 34.71
CA ALA A 194 -9.55 8.26 35.59
C ALA A 194 -8.09 8.06 36.01
N ASN A 195 -7.12 8.32 35.12
CA ASN A 195 -5.70 8.08 35.42
C ASN A 195 -4.78 9.01 34.61
N PRO A 196 -3.97 9.87 35.26
CA PRO A 196 -3.08 10.81 34.56
C PRO A 196 -1.97 10.14 33.75
N MET A 197 -1.72 8.85 33.93
CA MET A 197 -0.74 8.07 33.16
C MET A 197 -1.33 7.43 31.89
N HIS A 198 -2.63 7.54 31.64
CA HIS A 198 -3.19 7.14 30.35
C HIS A 198 -2.77 8.13 29.27
N GLY A 199 -2.42 7.60 28.10
CA GLY A 199 -1.91 8.41 26.99
C GLY A 199 -0.41 8.67 27.05
N ARG A 200 0.29 8.09 28.03
CA ARG A 200 1.73 8.24 28.21
C ARG A 200 2.41 6.88 28.27
N LEU A 201 3.51 6.73 27.53
CA LEU A 201 4.39 5.56 27.58
C LEU A 201 5.70 5.96 28.25
N ALA A 202 6.13 5.20 29.26
CA ALA A 202 7.48 5.37 29.81
C ALA A 202 8.51 4.80 28.84
N TRP A 203 9.48 5.62 28.47
CA TRP A 203 10.68 5.28 27.72
C TRP A 203 11.88 5.41 28.65
N LYS A 204 13.07 4.97 28.21
CA LYS A 204 14.30 4.88 29.00
C LYS A 204 14.52 6.08 29.95
N ASP A 205 15.11 5.82 31.12
CA ASP A 205 15.52 6.85 32.12
C ASP A 205 14.41 7.80 32.59
N ASP A 206 13.22 7.27 32.91
CA ASP A 206 12.03 8.00 33.40
C ASP A 206 11.44 9.03 32.41
N GLU A 207 11.86 9.01 31.14
CA GLU A 207 11.23 9.81 30.10
C GLU A 207 9.83 9.28 29.77
N THR A 208 8.85 10.15 29.58
CA THR A 208 7.49 9.75 29.17
C THR A 208 7.10 10.37 27.85
N TYR A 209 6.67 9.53 26.91
CA TYR A 209 6.20 9.92 25.58
C TYR A 209 4.67 9.97 25.55
N GLU A 210 4.14 10.99 24.91
CA GLU A 210 2.70 11.21 24.74
C GLU A 210 2.17 10.41 23.55
N ILE A 211 1.80 9.15 23.81
CA ILE A 211 1.22 8.27 22.78
C ILE A 211 -0.23 8.62 22.42
N TRP A 212 -0.92 9.39 23.26
CA TRP A 212 -2.32 9.79 23.03
C TRP A 212 -2.52 10.52 21.71
N LYS A 213 -1.49 11.21 21.21
CA LYS A 213 -1.49 11.94 19.94
C LYS A 213 -1.69 11.03 18.73
N HIS A 214 -1.45 9.74 18.91
CA HIS A 214 -1.57 8.71 17.89
C HIS A 214 -2.84 7.86 18.04
N TRP A 215 -3.67 8.12 19.06
CA TRP A 215 -4.97 7.49 19.20
C TRP A 215 -5.99 8.21 18.34
N ASP A 216 -6.67 7.49 17.45
CA ASP A 216 -7.34 8.14 16.34
C ASP A 216 -8.48 9.07 16.81
N GLU A 217 -9.34 8.66 17.75
CA GLU A 217 -10.39 9.54 18.32
C GLU A 217 -9.82 10.82 18.94
N ALA A 218 -8.90 10.68 19.90
CA ALA A 218 -8.29 11.83 20.58
C ALA A 218 -7.51 12.71 19.61
N LYS A 219 -6.84 12.12 18.61
CA LYS A 219 -6.11 12.82 17.56
C LYS A 219 -7.04 13.67 16.71
N TYR A 220 -8.16 13.14 16.22
CA TYR A 220 -9.09 13.93 15.39
C TYR A 220 -9.77 15.04 16.19
N ASP A 221 -10.18 14.78 17.43
CA ASP A 221 -10.74 15.81 18.30
C ASP A 221 -9.72 16.91 18.60
N THR A 222 -8.45 16.54 18.79
CA THR A 222 -7.34 17.48 18.96
C THR A 222 -7.04 18.28 17.70
N LEU A 223 -6.97 17.63 16.54
CA LEU A 223 -6.75 18.30 15.26
C LEU A 223 -7.89 19.27 14.96
N ALA A 224 -9.14 18.88 15.24
CA ALA A 224 -10.30 19.76 15.11
C ALA A 224 -10.17 20.99 16.04
N LEU A 225 -9.75 20.80 17.29
CA LEU A 225 -9.51 21.88 18.25
C LEU A 225 -8.44 22.88 17.77
N ILE A 226 -7.26 22.38 17.37
CA ILE A 226 -6.14 23.20 16.88
C ILE A 226 -6.56 23.94 15.62
N ALA A 227 -7.19 23.22 14.70
CA ALA A 227 -7.50 23.74 13.39
C ALA A 227 -8.63 24.77 13.38
N SER A 228 -9.61 24.63 14.29
CA SER A 228 -10.63 25.66 14.51
C SER A 228 -10.02 27.01 14.89
N LEU A 229 -8.84 27.03 15.54
CA LEU A 229 -8.12 28.25 15.86
C LEU A 229 -7.24 28.77 14.74
N ILE A 230 -6.57 27.90 13.99
CA ILE A 230 -5.70 28.33 12.88
C ILE A 230 -6.46 28.64 11.58
N ALA A 231 -7.69 28.14 11.44
CA ALA A 231 -8.59 28.42 10.32
C ALA A 231 -9.31 29.78 10.46
N GLU A 232 -9.35 30.35 11.67
CA GLU A 232 -10.04 31.61 11.96
C GLU A 232 -11.51 31.58 11.46
N ASP A 233 -11.89 32.49 10.55
CA ASP A 233 -13.24 32.60 10.01
C ASP A 233 -13.48 31.74 8.74
N ASP A 234 -12.54 30.89 8.32
CA ASP A 234 -12.72 30.05 7.11
C ASP A 234 -13.71 28.90 7.37
N PRO A 235 -14.96 28.97 6.87
CA PRO A 235 -15.95 27.94 7.14
C PRO A 235 -15.63 26.63 6.39
N CYS A 236 -14.79 26.68 5.34
CA CYS A 236 -14.41 25.50 4.56
C CYS A 236 -13.65 24.48 5.42
N TRP A 237 -12.99 24.92 6.49
CA TRP A 237 -12.37 24.01 7.44
C TRP A 237 -13.38 23.09 8.12
N SER A 238 -14.44 23.66 8.71
CA SER A 238 -15.43 22.92 9.48
C SER A 238 -16.20 21.90 8.63
N GLU A 239 -16.52 22.25 7.39
CA GLU A 239 -17.20 21.38 6.44
C GLU A 239 -16.30 20.21 6.04
N VAL A 240 -15.04 20.46 5.68
CA VAL A 240 -14.13 19.40 5.23
C VAL A 240 -13.71 18.49 6.38
N TYR A 241 -13.40 19.03 7.56
CA TYR A 241 -12.93 18.23 8.69
C TYR A 241 -14.03 17.50 9.45
N GLY A 242 -15.22 18.09 9.55
CA GLY A 242 -16.41 17.38 10.04
C GLY A 242 -16.67 16.15 9.19
N THR A 243 -16.66 16.30 7.86
CA THR A 243 -16.82 15.17 6.93
C THR A 243 -15.69 14.15 7.07
N ARG A 244 -14.42 14.57 7.23
CA ARG A 244 -13.28 13.64 7.41
C ARG A 244 -13.32 12.85 8.71
N ALA A 245 -13.68 13.49 9.82
CA ALA A 245 -13.78 12.82 11.12
C ALA A 245 -14.96 11.83 11.12
N ASP A 246 -16.09 12.21 10.52
CA ASP A 246 -17.25 11.34 10.39
C ASP A 246 -16.97 10.15 9.46
N ASP A 247 -16.33 10.39 8.31
CA ASP A 247 -15.89 9.34 7.40
C ASP A 247 -14.87 8.41 8.08
N TRP A 248 -13.91 8.93 8.83
CA TRP A 248 -12.95 8.11 9.57
C TRP A 248 -13.66 7.21 10.58
N ARG A 249 -14.56 7.77 11.39
CA ARG A 249 -15.36 7.00 12.37
C ARG A 249 -16.20 5.94 11.66
N ALA A 250 -16.83 6.29 10.54
CA ALA A 250 -17.64 5.37 9.75
C ALA A 250 -16.81 4.22 9.16
N VAL A 251 -15.65 4.50 8.57
CA VAL A 251 -14.73 3.50 8.03
C VAL A 251 -14.22 2.58 9.14
N THR A 252 -13.72 3.13 10.24
CA THR A 252 -13.18 2.33 11.35
C THR A 252 -14.27 1.46 11.99
N ALA A 253 -15.47 2.00 12.20
CA ALA A 253 -16.61 1.22 12.70
C ALA A 253 -17.01 0.10 11.72
N ALA A 254 -17.08 0.39 10.42
CA ALA A 254 -17.40 -0.61 9.40
C ALA A 254 -16.34 -1.72 9.33
N LEU A 255 -15.06 -1.37 9.41
CA LEU A 255 -13.96 -2.33 9.42
C LEU A 255 -13.95 -3.19 10.70
N ARG A 256 -14.22 -2.61 11.87
CA ARG A 256 -14.37 -3.37 13.13
C ARG A 256 -15.54 -4.34 13.05
N ALA A 257 -16.71 -3.87 12.61
CA ALA A 257 -17.89 -4.72 12.42
C ALA A 257 -17.64 -5.84 11.40
N PHE A 258 -16.91 -5.54 10.33
CA PHE A 258 -16.48 -6.55 9.36
C PHE A 258 -15.58 -7.61 10.00
N ASP A 259 -14.59 -7.21 10.80
CA ASP A 259 -13.66 -8.13 11.46
C ASP A 259 -14.33 -9.00 12.54
N GLU A 260 -15.31 -8.44 13.26
CA GLU A 260 -16.13 -9.19 14.21
C GLU A 260 -17.01 -10.24 13.52
N ALA A 261 -17.60 -9.88 12.37
CA ALA A 261 -18.44 -10.78 11.59
C ALA A 261 -17.65 -11.80 10.75
N ASN A 262 -16.42 -11.45 10.36
CA ASN A 262 -15.58 -12.23 9.47
C ASN A 262 -14.17 -12.37 10.09
N PRO A 263 -13.97 -13.36 10.98
CA PRO A 263 -12.66 -13.63 11.54
C PRO A 263 -11.62 -13.86 10.43
N GLN A 264 -10.44 -13.24 10.57
CA GLN A 264 -9.38 -13.35 9.58
C GLN A 264 -8.98 -14.83 9.38
N PRO A 265 -9.04 -15.36 8.15
CA PRO A 265 -8.88 -16.80 7.90
C PRO A 265 -7.42 -17.28 7.99
N MET A 266 -6.46 -16.37 7.87
CA MET A 266 -5.03 -16.68 7.87
C MET A 266 -4.22 -15.45 8.29
N ASP A 267 -3.13 -15.69 9.02
CA ASP A 267 -2.18 -14.66 9.38
C ASP A 267 -0.84 -14.87 8.66
N LEU A 268 -0.35 -13.81 8.00
CA LEU A 268 0.92 -13.81 7.28
C LEU A 268 2.02 -13.02 8.00
N GLY A 269 1.74 -12.54 9.21
CA GLY A 269 2.70 -11.84 10.07
C GLY A 269 3.30 -12.74 11.14
N LEU A 270 4.47 -12.33 11.64
CA LEU A 270 5.12 -13.01 12.75
C LEU A 270 4.23 -12.99 14.01
N ASN A 271 3.99 -14.16 14.60
CA ASN A 271 3.18 -14.33 15.81
C ASN A 271 4.01 -13.99 17.07
N VAL A 272 4.19 -12.69 17.32
CA VAL A 272 4.91 -12.18 18.49
C VAL A 272 3.96 -12.04 19.68
N ARG A 273 4.35 -12.57 20.83
CA ARG A 273 3.55 -12.59 22.06
C ARG A 273 4.30 -11.98 23.23
N CYS A 274 3.56 -11.31 24.08
CA CYS A 274 4.09 -10.80 25.34
C CYS A 274 4.30 -11.97 26.31
N GLY A 275 5.50 -12.09 26.86
CA GLY A 275 5.89 -13.11 27.83
C GLY A 275 5.30 -12.89 29.23
N LEU A 276 4.70 -11.73 29.49
CA LEU A 276 4.03 -11.42 30.76
C LEU A 276 2.55 -11.86 30.77
N CYS A 277 1.84 -11.72 29.65
CA CYS A 277 0.39 -12.04 29.58
C CYS A 277 0.00 -13.00 28.45
N SER A 278 0.98 -13.50 27.69
CA SER A 278 0.84 -14.44 26.56
C SER A 278 -0.06 -13.97 25.40
N ARG A 279 -0.50 -12.70 25.42
CA ARG A 279 -1.29 -12.09 24.36
C ARG A 279 -0.39 -11.72 23.19
N ARG A 280 -0.97 -11.71 21.99
CA ARG A 280 -0.30 -11.24 20.80
C ARG A 280 0.00 -9.75 20.91
N MET A 281 1.19 -9.36 20.47
CA MET A 281 1.63 -7.98 20.39
C MET A 281 1.26 -7.42 19.01
N ALA A 282 0.79 -6.17 18.98
CA ALA A 282 0.51 -5.44 17.75
C ALA A 282 1.84 -4.90 17.19
N LEU A 283 2.00 -4.94 15.87
CA LEU A 283 3.13 -4.31 15.21
C LEU A 283 2.78 -2.86 14.87
N HIS A 284 3.53 -1.93 15.43
CA HIS A 284 3.51 -0.52 15.09
C HIS A 284 4.70 -0.23 14.17
N GLU A 285 4.42 -0.07 12.88
CA GLU A 285 5.46 0.25 11.91
C GLU A 285 5.81 1.74 11.94
N ARG A 286 7.11 2.04 11.79
CA ARG A 286 7.65 3.39 11.75
C ARG A 286 6.88 4.25 10.74
N GLU A 287 6.31 5.35 11.23
CA GLU A 287 5.87 6.43 10.35
C GLU A 287 7.10 7.10 9.74
N SER A 288 7.12 7.30 8.42
CA SER A 288 8.27 7.76 7.62
C SER A 288 8.86 9.14 8.00
N ARG A 289 8.33 9.77 9.06
CA ARG A 289 8.69 11.11 9.51
C ARG A 289 9.08 11.18 11.00
N ALA A 290 9.08 10.08 11.74
CA ALA A 290 9.52 10.04 13.13
C ALA A 290 10.82 9.20 13.27
N ASP A 291 11.70 9.58 14.18
CA ASP A 291 12.88 8.78 14.60
C ASP A 291 12.51 7.60 15.52
N VAL A 292 11.23 7.21 15.52
CA VAL A 292 10.71 6.11 16.32
C VAL A 292 10.92 4.79 15.55
N PRO A 293 11.61 3.80 16.13
CA PRO A 293 11.76 2.48 15.51
C PRO A 293 10.41 1.77 15.40
N SER A 294 10.26 0.84 14.44
CA SER A 294 9.10 -0.06 14.42
C SER A 294 9.14 -0.96 15.65
N MET A 295 8.01 -1.14 16.34
CA MET A 295 7.96 -1.91 17.59
C MET A 295 6.78 -2.87 17.61
N TYR A 296 6.98 -4.01 18.26
CA TYR A 296 5.89 -4.84 18.75
C TYR A 296 5.47 -4.30 20.12
N GLU A 297 4.17 -4.10 20.33
CA GLU A 297 3.64 -3.60 21.60
C GLU A 297 2.52 -4.50 22.13
N CYS A 298 2.53 -4.74 23.43
CA CYS A 298 1.42 -5.36 24.11
C CYS A 298 0.33 -4.31 24.36
N GLY A 299 -0.86 -4.50 23.77
CA GLY A 299 -2.04 -3.66 24.04
C GLY A 299 -2.64 -3.84 25.44
N HIS A 300 -1.88 -4.33 26.43
CA HIS A 300 -2.34 -4.50 27.80
C HIS A 300 -1.31 -3.95 28.79
N ARG A 301 -1.77 -3.15 29.74
CA ARG A 301 -0.93 -2.64 30.83
C ARG A 301 -0.69 -3.75 31.86
N HIS A 302 0.56 -3.98 32.23
CA HIS A 302 0.92 -5.01 33.20
C HIS A 302 0.91 -4.49 34.65
N THR A 303 1.13 -5.38 35.61
CA THR A 303 1.07 -5.09 37.06
C THR A 303 2.12 -4.09 37.54
N ASP A 304 3.19 -3.86 36.77
CA ASP A 304 4.18 -2.81 36.98
C ASP A 304 3.72 -1.43 36.45
N GLY A 305 2.51 -1.37 35.89
CA GLY A 305 1.95 -0.17 35.31
C GLY A 305 2.50 0.18 33.93
N ARG A 306 3.31 -0.68 33.29
CA ARG A 306 3.94 -0.40 31.98
C ARG A 306 3.35 -1.29 30.87
N PHE A 307 3.51 -0.83 29.63
CA PHE A 307 3.27 -1.66 28.44
C PHE A 307 4.57 -2.35 28.07
N HIS A 308 4.52 -3.65 27.80
CA HIS A 308 5.67 -4.35 27.27
C HIS A 308 5.76 -4.12 25.77
N HIS A 309 6.93 -3.70 25.30
CA HIS A 309 7.25 -3.51 23.89
C HIS A 309 8.64 -4.07 23.57
N GLU A 310 8.86 -4.42 22.31
CA GLU A 310 10.16 -4.82 21.79
C GLU A 310 10.38 -4.23 20.39
N GLU A 311 11.59 -3.79 20.08
CA GLU A 311 11.91 -3.29 18.75
C GLU A 311 11.81 -4.41 17.69
N LYS A 312 11.17 -4.11 16.56
CA LYS A 312 11.00 -5.06 15.43
C LYS A 312 12.35 -5.62 14.99
N ALA A 313 13.37 -4.76 14.91
CA ALA A 313 14.71 -5.14 14.48
C ALA A 313 15.37 -6.16 15.43
N ASP A 314 15.19 -6.00 16.74
CA ASP A 314 15.76 -6.92 17.72
C ASP A 314 15.07 -8.28 17.70
N VAL A 315 13.72 -8.29 17.64
CA VAL A 315 12.94 -9.52 17.46
C VAL A 315 13.39 -10.26 16.20
N HIS A 316 13.51 -9.55 15.07
CA HIS A 316 13.87 -10.16 13.79
C HIS A 316 15.30 -10.71 13.80
N ARG A 317 16.24 -10.01 14.44
CA ARG A 317 17.62 -10.48 14.60
C ARG A 317 17.69 -11.77 15.41
N VAL A 318 16.94 -11.87 16.51
CA VAL A 318 16.89 -13.09 17.33
C VAL A 318 16.27 -14.24 16.53
N VAL A 319 15.16 -13.98 15.84
CA VAL A 319 14.48 -14.98 14.99
C VAL A 319 15.42 -15.51 13.91
N ASP A 320 16.09 -14.64 13.16
CA ASP A 320 16.98 -15.05 12.07
C ASP A 320 18.12 -15.94 12.59
N ARG A 321 18.72 -15.58 13.73
CA ARG A 321 19.75 -16.41 14.38
C ARG A 321 19.21 -17.79 14.77
N VAL A 322 18.07 -17.85 15.45
CA VAL A 322 17.47 -19.14 15.88
C VAL A 322 17.11 -20.00 14.67
N LEU A 323 16.57 -19.41 13.61
CA LEU A 323 16.26 -20.13 12.37
C LEU A 323 17.52 -20.68 11.68
N LEU A 324 18.60 -19.90 11.62
CA LEU A 324 19.87 -20.36 11.05
C LEU A 324 20.48 -21.50 11.87
N ASP A 325 20.42 -21.41 13.19
CA ASP A 325 20.90 -22.46 14.09
C ASP A 325 20.04 -23.72 13.99
N ALA A 326 18.71 -23.59 13.88
CA ALA A 326 17.79 -24.72 13.70
C ALA A 326 17.99 -25.42 12.35
N LEU A 327 18.32 -24.67 11.30
CA LEU A 327 18.58 -25.23 9.98
C LEU A 327 19.91 -25.97 9.92
N ASN A 328 20.97 -25.48 10.57
CA ASN A 328 22.29 -26.12 10.67
C ASN A 328 22.75 -26.90 9.41
N GLY A 329 22.70 -26.26 8.24
CA GLY A 329 23.09 -26.87 6.95
C GLY A 329 21.99 -27.66 6.22
N ARG A 330 20.83 -27.88 6.83
CA ARG A 330 19.63 -28.51 6.25
C ARG A 330 18.71 -27.49 5.59
N PHE A 331 19.28 -26.65 4.72
CA PHE A 331 18.54 -25.54 4.10
C PHE A 331 17.37 -26.00 3.23
N SER A 332 17.36 -27.25 2.73
CA SER A 332 16.23 -27.82 2.00
C SER A 332 14.93 -27.89 2.82
N TRP A 333 15.01 -27.83 4.15
CA TRP A 333 13.84 -27.92 5.02
C TRP A 333 12.92 -26.70 4.94
N VAL A 334 13.44 -25.54 4.53
CA VAL A 334 12.68 -24.27 4.44
C VAL A 334 11.60 -24.28 3.36
N THR A 335 11.62 -25.27 2.46
CA THR A 335 10.66 -25.43 1.37
C THR A 335 9.79 -26.68 1.53
N ALA A 336 9.79 -27.28 2.73
CA ALA A 336 8.91 -28.41 3.04
C ALA A 336 7.43 -28.02 2.79
N PRO A 337 6.66 -28.79 2.00
CA PRO A 337 5.29 -28.42 1.60
C PRO A 337 4.33 -28.08 2.75
N GLU A 338 4.57 -28.62 3.94
CA GLU A 338 3.77 -28.45 5.15
C GLU A 338 3.99 -27.10 5.84
N LEU A 339 5.04 -26.38 5.45
CA LEU A 339 5.25 -25.00 5.82
C LEU A 339 4.36 -24.06 5.01
N ALA A 340 3.95 -24.47 3.79
CA ALA A 340 3.08 -23.66 2.96
C ALA A 340 1.64 -23.67 3.53
N PRO A 341 0.95 -22.51 3.55
CA PRO A 341 -0.48 -22.45 3.79
C PRO A 341 -1.24 -23.31 2.78
N ALA A 342 -2.34 -23.92 3.22
CA ALA A 342 -3.20 -24.66 2.31
C ALA A 342 -3.72 -23.74 1.19
N PRO A 343 -3.79 -24.18 -0.08
CA PRO A 343 -4.30 -23.36 -1.18
C PRO A 343 -5.68 -22.77 -0.93
N ALA A 344 -6.58 -23.53 -0.29
CA ALA A 344 -7.91 -23.06 0.08
C ALA A 344 -7.87 -21.90 1.11
N ALA A 345 -6.88 -21.87 2.01
CA ALA A 345 -6.70 -20.79 2.97
C ALA A 345 -6.19 -19.50 2.29
N LEU A 346 -5.32 -19.64 1.27
CA LEU A 346 -4.89 -18.49 0.45
C LEU A 346 -6.08 -17.88 -0.31
N VAL A 347 -6.94 -18.71 -0.91
CA VAL A 347 -8.17 -18.25 -1.59
C VAL A 347 -9.10 -17.55 -0.61
N ALA A 348 -9.42 -18.17 0.53
CA ALA A 348 -10.29 -17.58 1.54
C ALA A 348 -9.73 -16.24 2.07
N TYR A 349 -8.41 -16.10 2.19
CA TYR A 349 -7.79 -14.86 2.62
C TYR A 349 -7.80 -13.77 1.54
N ALA A 350 -7.63 -14.13 0.25
CA ALA A 350 -7.81 -13.20 -0.85
C ALA A 350 -9.26 -12.67 -0.91
N ASP A 351 -10.25 -13.56 -0.74
CA ASP A 351 -11.67 -13.19 -0.68
C ASP A 351 -11.96 -12.26 0.51
N TYR A 352 -11.42 -12.59 1.69
CA TYR A 352 -11.50 -11.76 2.89
C TYR A 352 -10.90 -10.35 2.66
N LEU A 353 -9.70 -10.27 2.08
CA LEU A 353 -9.05 -8.97 1.78
C LEU A 353 -9.85 -8.17 0.76
N THR A 354 -10.37 -8.82 -0.28
CA THR A 354 -11.22 -8.20 -1.30
C THR A 354 -12.50 -7.61 -0.69
N ALA A 355 -13.19 -8.38 0.15
CA ALA A 355 -14.39 -7.93 0.85
C ALA A 355 -14.09 -6.79 1.85
N LYS A 356 -12.93 -6.84 2.53
CA LYS A 356 -12.50 -5.80 3.46
C LYS A 356 -12.14 -4.49 2.73
N ILE A 357 -11.47 -4.58 1.58
CA ILE A 357 -11.18 -3.45 0.70
C ILE A 357 -12.49 -2.84 0.18
N ALA A 358 -13.44 -3.66 -0.29
CA ALA A 358 -14.75 -3.17 -0.71
C ALA A 358 -15.52 -2.48 0.43
N THR A 359 -15.42 -3.00 1.65
CA THR A 359 -16.00 -2.38 2.85
C THR A 359 -15.38 -1.00 3.11
N TYR A 360 -14.05 -0.90 3.01
CA TYR A 360 -13.35 0.38 3.11
C TYR A 360 -13.81 1.37 2.02
N ASP A 361 -13.80 0.93 0.76
CA ASP A 361 -14.14 1.78 -0.40
C ASP A 361 -15.57 2.31 -0.36
N ALA A 362 -16.50 1.54 0.22
CA ALA A 362 -17.88 1.95 0.41
C ALA A 362 -18.05 3.07 1.45
N HIS A 363 -17.09 3.23 2.37
CA HIS A 363 -17.21 4.15 3.52
C HIS A 363 -16.21 5.31 3.50
N ILE A 364 -15.14 5.27 2.69
CA ILE A 364 -14.04 6.26 2.74
C ILE A 364 -14.39 7.68 2.28
N GLY A 365 -15.56 7.88 1.65
CA GLY A 365 -16.14 9.21 1.39
C GLY A 365 -15.15 10.26 0.86
N ALA A 366 -15.11 11.42 1.52
CA ALA A 366 -14.16 12.51 1.32
C ALA A 366 -12.87 12.35 2.17
N ALA A 367 -12.84 11.42 3.13
CA ALA A 367 -11.65 11.05 3.91
C ALA A 367 -10.58 10.26 3.15
N LYS A 368 -10.70 10.10 1.82
CA LYS A 368 -9.62 9.59 0.96
C LYS A 368 -8.28 10.32 1.13
N ALA A 369 -8.29 11.52 1.72
CA ALA A 369 -7.09 12.31 2.02
C ALA A 369 -6.42 11.95 3.36
N ASP A 370 -7.05 11.15 4.24
CA ASP A 370 -6.39 10.78 5.49
C ASP A 370 -5.26 9.78 5.24
N ALA A 371 -4.07 10.14 5.70
CA ALA A 371 -2.86 9.37 5.46
C ALA A 371 -2.85 8.02 6.21
N ALA A 372 -3.49 7.92 7.38
CA ALA A 372 -3.53 6.66 8.13
C ALA A 372 -4.48 5.66 7.49
N LEU A 373 -5.69 6.08 7.12
CA LEU A 373 -6.65 5.26 6.38
C LEU A 373 -6.11 4.88 4.99
N SER A 374 -5.49 5.82 4.28
CA SER A 374 -4.88 5.54 2.98
C SER A 374 -3.78 4.50 3.07
N ARG A 375 -2.88 4.59 4.07
CA ARG A 375 -1.85 3.57 4.31
C ARG A 375 -2.49 2.22 4.62
N GLN A 376 -3.46 2.20 5.51
CA GLN A 376 -4.22 1.01 5.85
C GLN A 376 -4.84 0.33 4.61
N HIS A 377 -5.39 1.12 3.69
CA HIS A 377 -5.89 0.61 2.42
C HIS A 377 -4.77 0.10 1.51
N THR A 378 -3.71 0.88 1.32
CA THR A 378 -2.53 0.49 0.55
C THR A 378 -1.92 -0.82 1.06
N ASP A 379 -1.80 -1.00 2.36
CA ASP A 379 -1.27 -2.23 2.98
C ASP A 379 -2.18 -3.43 2.70
N ARG A 380 -3.50 -3.24 2.71
CA ARG A 380 -4.47 -4.31 2.38
C ARG A 380 -4.38 -4.69 0.90
N VAL A 381 -4.24 -3.70 0.00
CA VAL A 381 -4.05 -3.92 -1.43
C VAL A 381 -2.71 -4.64 -1.69
N ALA A 382 -1.63 -4.19 -1.06
CA ALA A 382 -0.32 -4.83 -1.17
C ALA A 382 -0.34 -6.28 -0.64
N ARG A 383 -1.08 -6.53 0.45
CA ARG A 383 -1.30 -7.91 0.94
C ARG A 383 -2.11 -8.76 -0.03
N LEU A 384 -3.13 -8.20 -0.67
CA LEU A 384 -3.92 -8.91 -1.68
C LEU A 384 -3.04 -9.29 -2.89
N GLU A 385 -2.22 -8.35 -3.36
CA GLU A 385 -1.24 -8.60 -4.42
C GLU A 385 -0.22 -9.67 -4.00
N GLN A 386 0.29 -9.61 -2.76
CA GLN A 386 1.18 -10.62 -2.21
C GLN A 386 0.54 -12.02 -2.22
N VAL A 387 -0.73 -12.14 -1.86
CA VAL A 387 -1.47 -13.42 -1.90
C VAL A 387 -1.66 -13.91 -3.35
N GLY A 388 -1.97 -13.00 -4.28
CA GLY A 388 -2.03 -13.33 -5.71
C GLY A 388 -0.71 -13.90 -6.22
N MET A 389 0.41 -13.26 -5.89
CA MET A 389 1.75 -13.77 -6.22
C MET A 389 2.02 -15.15 -5.61
N MET A 390 1.55 -15.42 -4.38
CA MET A 390 1.70 -16.74 -3.76
C MET A 390 0.91 -17.83 -4.52
N GLN A 391 -0.27 -17.49 -5.04
CA GLN A 391 -1.09 -18.41 -5.83
C GLN A 391 -0.47 -18.69 -7.20
N GLU A 392 0.14 -17.69 -7.83
CA GLU A 392 0.72 -17.79 -9.18
C GLU A 392 2.12 -18.40 -9.19
N HIS A 393 2.97 -18.00 -8.24
CA HIS A 393 4.40 -18.33 -8.24
C HIS A 393 4.81 -19.27 -7.11
N GLY A 394 3.91 -19.55 -6.17
CA GLY A 394 4.19 -20.37 -5.00
C GLY A 394 4.68 -19.55 -3.81
N VAL A 395 4.30 -20.01 -2.61
CA VAL A 395 4.53 -19.30 -1.34
C VAL A 395 6.01 -19.09 -1.05
N PHE A 396 6.85 -20.10 -1.29
CA PHE A 396 8.29 -20.04 -0.99
C PHE A 396 9.10 -19.13 -1.94
N ALA A 397 8.63 -18.97 -3.17
CA ALA A 397 9.21 -18.02 -4.11
C ALA A 397 8.96 -16.58 -3.64
N VAL A 398 7.75 -16.28 -3.19
CA VAL A 398 7.36 -14.94 -2.68
C VAL A 398 7.97 -14.65 -1.31
N ALA A 399 8.01 -15.63 -0.41
CA ALA A 399 8.58 -15.48 0.92
C ALA A 399 10.11 -15.40 0.92
N GLY A 400 10.77 -15.77 -0.17
CA GLY A 400 12.23 -15.79 -0.29
C GLY A 400 13.01 -17.00 0.28
N PRO A 401 12.46 -17.98 1.03
CA PRO A 401 13.28 -19.09 1.55
C PRO A 401 13.90 -19.97 0.43
N ASP A 402 13.32 -20.00 -0.77
CA ASP A 402 13.94 -20.67 -1.94
C ASP A 402 15.32 -20.10 -2.30
N ALA A 403 15.57 -18.82 -2.00
CA ALA A 403 16.88 -18.21 -2.22
C ALA A 403 17.95 -18.82 -1.31
N LEU A 404 17.58 -19.24 -0.08
CA LEU A 404 18.49 -19.90 0.86
C LEU A 404 18.87 -21.31 0.42
N VAL A 405 17.98 -22.02 -0.27
CA VAL A 405 18.29 -23.33 -0.87
C VAL A 405 19.29 -23.18 -2.01
N ARG A 406 19.09 -22.16 -2.88
CA ARG A 406 19.95 -21.93 -4.05
C ARG A 406 21.30 -21.37 -3.69
N GLU A 407 21.36 -20.48 -2.70
CA GLU A 407 22.60 -19.79 -2.31
C GLU A 407 22.85 -19.88 -0.79
N PRO A 408 23.12 -21.09 -0.24
CA PRO A 408 23.28 -21.29 1.20
C PRO A 408 24.39 -20.45 1.82
N TRP A 409 25.41 -20.08 1.04
CA TRP A 409 26.53 -19.26 1.50
C TRP A 409 26.12 -17.82 1.88
N ARG A 410 25.02 -17.27 1.33
CA ARG A 410 24.53 -15.93 1.71
C ARG A 410 24.15 -15.82 3.18
N SER A 411 23.72 -16.94 3.78
CA SER A 411 23.41 -17.00 5.21
C SER A 411 24.64 -16.75 6.11
N ARG A 412 25.86 -17.03 5.61
CA ARG A 412 27.10 -16.88 6.38
C ARG A 412 27.62 -15.44 6.40
N SER A 413 27.32 -14.64 5.37
CA SER A 413 27.73 -13.24 5.25
C SER A 413 26.72 -12.25 5.85
N ALA A 414 25.48 -12.69 6.09
CA ALA A 414 24.36 -11.82 6.48
C ALA A 414 23.99 -11.92 7.98
N ARG A 415 24.94 -12.30 8.84
CA ARG A 415 24.69 -12.50 10.29
C ARG A 415 24.07 -11.30 11.01
N ASP A 416 24.17 -10.09 10.44
CA ASP A 416 23.61 -8.86 11.01
C ASP A 416 22.46 -8.26 10.18
N ASP A 417 22.15 -8.77 8.98
CA ASP A 417 21.17 -8.17 8.04
C ASP A 417 20.16 -9.18 7.50
N GLY A 418 18.92 -9.09 8.02
CA GLY A 418 17.66 -9.60 7.45
C GLY A 418 17.73 -10.77 6.46
N VAL A 419 18.14 -11.95 6.94
CA VAL A 419 18.33 -13.15 6.09
C VAL A 419 17.01 -13.65 5.54
N PHE A 420 15.96 -13.57 6.35
CA PHE A 420 14.61 -13.96 6.00
C PHE A 420 13.76 -12.71 5.72
N THR A 421 12.76 -12.83 4.84
CA THR A 421 11.73 -11.80 4.74
C THR A 421 10.74 -11.91 5.91
N ASP A 422 9.91 -10.88 6.14
CA ASP A 422 8.88 -10.92 7.18
C ASP A 422 7.93 -12.12 7.00
N LEU A 423 7.56 -12.42 5.75
CA LEU A 423 6.76 -13.58 5.40
C LEU A 423 7.53 -14.90 5.62
N GLY A 424 8.81 -14.95 5.25
CA GLY A 424 9.67 -16.11 5.49
C GLY A 424 9.77 -16.45 6.99
N ARG A 425 9.93 -15.43 7.84
CA ARG A 425 9.89 -15.59 9.30
C ARG A 425 8.54 -16.14 9.75
N ALA A 426 7.43 -15.57 9.28
CA ALA A 426 6.07 -15.98 9.65
C ALA A 426 5.75 -17.44 9.27
N LEU A 427 6.32 -17.95 8.17
CA LEU A 427 6.12 -19.34 7.75
C LEU A 427 6.93 -20.34 8.57
N LEU A 428 8.14 -19.97 8.97
CA LEU A 428 9.08 -20.86 9.66
C LEU A 428 8.92 -20.85 11.19
N VAL A 429 8.43 -19.75 11.75
CA VAL A 429 8.25 -19.55 13.19
C VAL A 429 6.81 -19.82 13.58
N ASP A 430 6.61 -20.63 14.62
CA ASP A 430 5.27 -20.85 15.20
C ASP A 430 4.84 -19.67 16.08
N ARG A 431 5.75 -19.25 16.96
CA ARG A 431 5.56 -18.08 17.82
C ARG A 431 6.88 -17.53 18.33
N VAL A 432 6.86 -16.24 18.67
CA VAL A 432 7.92 -15.57 19.43
C VAL A 432 7.33 -15.10 20.75
N VAL A 433 8.05 -15.31 21.85
CA VAL A 433 7.65 -14.83 23.17
C VAL A 433 8.70 -13.85 23.67
N CYS A 434 8.31 -12.59 23.80
CA CYS A 434 9.19 -11.55 24.32
C CYS A 434 9.04 -11.49 25.83
N HIS A 435 10.11 -11.72 26.59
CA HIS A 435 10.19 -11.50 28.03
C HIS A 435 11.00 -10.25 28.33
N ARG A 436 10.98 -9.78 29.58
CA ARG A 436 11.87 -8.67 29.98
C ARG A 436 13.36 -9.02 29.88
N ASP A 437 13.69 -10.28 30.10
CA ASP A 437 15.07 -10.75 30.18
C ASP A 437 15.56 -11.39 28.86
N GLY A 438 14.73 -11.44 27.82
CA GLY A 438 15.10 -12.01 26.53
C GLY A 438 13.93 -12.38 25.62
N ILE A 439 14.26 -12.84 24.42
CA ILE A 439 13.28 -13.22 23.38
C ILE A 439 13.42 -14.72 23.12
N GLU A 440 12.33 -15.47 23.33
CA GLU A 440 12.24 -16.89 23.03
C GLU A 440 11.56 -17.10 21.67
N VAL A 441 12.13 -17.95 20.82
CA VAL A 441 11.62 -18.24 19.49
C VAL A 441 11.32 -19.73 19.39
N PHE A 442 10.09 -20.05 19.00
CA PHE A 442 9.64 -21.43 18.79
C PHE A 442 9.42 -21.64 17.30
N THR A 443 10.17 -22.56 16.70
CA THR A 443 10.13 -22.80 15.26
C THR A 443 9.36 -24.07 14.95
N ARG A 444 8.84 -24.16 13.73
CA ARG A 444 8.24 -25.40 13.23
C ARG A 444 9.29 -26.50 13.01
N LEU A 445 10.57 -26.14 13.05
CA LEU A 445 11.72 -27.00 12.83
C LEU A 445 12.41 -27.41 14.15
N ASP A 446 11.83 -27.10 15.30
CA ASP A 446 12.44 -27.48 16.58
C ASP A 446 12.45 -29.00 16.78
N GLU A 447 13.48 -29.48 17.48
CA GLU A 447 13.58 -30.90 17.83
C GLU A 447 12.37 -31.34 18.66
N GLY A 448 11.68 -32.38 18.19
CA GLY A 448 10.47 -32.90 18.85
C GLY A 448 9.15 -32.48 18.19
N THR A 449 9.17 -31.59 17.19
CA THR A 449 7.99 -31.36 16.35
C THR A 449 7.73 -32.55 15.41
N ALA A 450 6.49 -32.72 14.96
CA ALA A 450 6.15 -33.77 13.98
C ALA A 450 6.84 -33.52 12.64
N LEU A 451 6.97 -32.25 12.24
CA LEU A 451 7.66 -31.84 11.02
C LEU A 451 9.15 -32.19 11.08
N TYR A 452 9.84 -31.82 12.16
CA TYR A 452 11.26 -32.17 12.36
C TYR A 452 11.49 -33.67 12.23
N ARG A 453 10.72 -34.49 12.96
CA ARG A 453 10.89 -35.95 12.96
C ARG A 453 10.77 -36.54 11.56
N ARG A 454 9.84 -36.01 10.76
CA ARG A 454 9.60 -36.53 9.41
C ARG A 454 10.71 -36.08 8.43
N LEU A 455 11.04 -34.78 8.41
CA LEU A 455 12.11 -34.27 7.55
C LEU A 455 13.45 -34.93 7.88
N TYR A 456 13.75 -35.10 9.17
CA TYR A 456 14.95 -35.80 9.60
C TYR A 456 14.95 -37.28 9.18
N ALA A 457 13.82 -37.97 9.27
CA ALA A 457 13.72 -39.35 8.78
C ALA A 457 13.88 -39.45 7.25
N GLU A 458 13.44 -38.44 6.49
CA GLU A 458 13.64 -38.35 5.04
C GLU A 458 15.11 -38.14 4.68
N ASP A 459 15.80 -37.23 5.38
CA ASP A 459 17.24 -37.01 5.23
C ASP A 459 18.02 -38.30 5.54
N LEU A 460 17.72 -38.98 6.66
CA LEU A 460 18.37 -40.25 7.01
C LEU A 460 18.13 -41.33 5.95
N ARG A 461 16.92 -41.43 5.39
CA ARG A 461 16.65 -42.38 4.29
C ARG A 461 17.46 -42.05 3.04
N GLN A 462 17.63 -40.76 2.74
CA GLN A 462 18.44 -40.32 1.61
C GLN A 462 19.92 -40.62 1.84
N GLU A 463 20.45 -40.32 3.03
CA GLU A 463 21.82 -40.65 3.42
C GLU A 463 22.09 -42.15 3.32
N ILE A 464 21.18 -42.99 3.84
CA ILE A 464 21.27 -44.45 3.72
C ILE A 464 21.28 -44.89 2.25
N ARG A 465 20.47 -44.27 1.40
CA ARG A 465 20.43 -44.58 -0.04
C ARG A 465 21.76 -44.24 -0.72
N VAL A 466 22.32 -43.06 -0.42
CA VAL A 466 23.62 -42.62 -0.96
C VAL A 466 24.74 -43.53 -0.48
N ALA A 467 24.78 -43.85 0.82
CA ALA A 467 25.78 -44.75 1.38
C ALA A 467 25.71 -46.16 0.77
N ARG A 468 24.50 -46.69 0.54
CA ARG A 468 24.32 -47.98 -0.16
C ARG A 468 24.80 -47.94 -1.62
N ALA A 469 24.55 -46.84 -2.33
CA ALA A 469 25.03 -46.68 -3.70
C ALA A 469 26.56 -46.60 -3.75
N GLN A 470 27.18 -45.87 -2.81
CA GLN A 470 28.64 -45.81 -2.69
C GLN A 470 29.25 -47.16 -2.32
N LEU A 471 28.63 -47.90 -1.40
CA LEU A 471 29.07 -49.24 -1.06
C LEU A 471 29.03 -50.17 -2.28
N GLN A 472 27.93 -50.16 -3.04
CA GLN A 472 27.83 -50.96 -4.26
C GLN A 472 28.93 -50.59 -5.28
N MET A 473 29.17 -49.30 -5.49
CA MET A 473 30.26 -48.87 -6.39
C MET A 473 31.63 -49.38 -5.95
N LEU A 474 31.93 -49.32 -4.65
CA LEU A 474 33.19 -49.82 -4.11
C LEU A 474 33.30 -51.35 -4.18
N GLU A 475 32.19 -52.07 -4.02
CA GLU A 475 32.13 -53.53 -4.20
C GLU A 475 32.36 -53.92 -5.67
N ASP A 476 31.78 -53.17 -6.61
CA ASP A 476 32.01 -53.36 -8.05
C ASP A 476 33.48 -53.08 -8.43
N GLU A 477 34.06 -51.97 -7.94
CA GLU A 477 35.49 -51.63 -8.13
C GLU A 477 36.43 -52.69 -7.55
N LEU A 478 36.12 -53.22 -6.36
CA LEU A 478 36.91 -54.29 -5.76
C LEU A 478 36.87 -55.56 -6.61
N THR A 479 35.69 -55.90 -7.12
CA THR A 479 35.50 -57.08 -8.00
C THR A 479 36.32 -56.92 -9.29
N GLU A 480 36.31 -55.73 -9.92
CA GLU A 480 37.13 -55.45 -11.11
C GLU A 480 38.64 -55.56 -10.83
N LEU A 481 39.09 -55.13 -9.65
CA LEU A 481 40.50 -55.25 -9.23
C LEU A 481 40.90 -56.71 -8.96
N GLU A 482 40.00 -57.53 -8.39
CA GLU A 482 40.23 -58.96 -8.17
C GLU A 482 40.24 -59.76 -9.49
N GLU A 483 39.44 -59.34 -10.48
CA GLU A 483 39.38 -59.95 -11.81
C GLU A 483 40.52 -59.50 -12.75
N THR A 484 41.28 -58.46 -12.40
CA THR A 484 42.44 -58.02 -13.17
C THR A 484 43.66 -58.91 -12.85
N PRO A 485 44.10 -59.80 -13.77
CA PRO A 485 45.20 -60.71 -13.48
C PRO A 485 46.50 -59.94 -13.24
N ALA A 486 47.25 -60.32 -12.21
CA ALA A 486 48.60 -59.81 -11.96
C ALA A 486 49.42 -59.89 -13.26
N GLY A 487 49.87 -58.73 -13.74
CA GLY A 487 50.71 -58.64 -14.94
C GLY A 487 51.89 -59.62 -14.84
N PRO A 488 52.29 -60.25 -15.96
CA PRO A 488 53.34 -61.26 -15.94
C PRO A 488 54.60 -60.69 -15.29
N PRO A 489 55.32 -61.48 -14.46
CA PRO A 489 56.52 -60.99 -13.79
C PRO A 489 57.53 -60.52 -14.83
N ASP A 490 57.99 -59.28 -14.69
CA ASP A 490 59.08 -58.72 -15.48
C ASP A 490 60.25 -59.69 -15.47
N SER A 491 60.53 -60.25 -16.65
CA SER A 491 61.70 -61.09 -16.86
C SER A 491 62.94 -60.20 -16.78
N PRO A 492 63.97 -60.55 -15.98
CA PRO A 492 65.16 -59.72 -15.85
C PRO A 492 65.95 -59.74 -17.16
N SER A 493 66.12 -58.56 -17.76
CA SER A 493 67.04 -58.34 -18.87
C SER A 493 68.48 -58.56 -18.39
N SER A 494 69.16 -59.50 -19.07
CA SER A 494 70.60 -59.75 -18.94
C SER A 494 71.41 -58.74 -19.76
#